data_AF-A0A7H8N5B6-F1
#
_entry.id   AF-A0A7H8N5B6-F1
#
_cell.length_a   1.000
_cell.length_b   1.000
_cell.length_c   1.000
_cell.angle_alpha   90.00
_cell.angle_beta   90.00
_cell.angle_gamma   90.00
#
_symmetry.space_group_name_H-M   'P 1'
#
loop_
_entity.id
_entity.type
_entity.pdbx_description
1 polymer ?
#
loop_
_entity_poly.entity_id
_entity_poly.type
_entity_poly.pdbx_seq_one_letter_code
_entity_poly.pdbx_strand_id
1 'polypeptide(L)'
;MRVSRALAVLTSAALLSAVLAGCSGDGGDGKGAADPAASTTRPAASEAATGTDTEAAGDAPLDVPEETTEAKTTPATKAPSLAVGESGTYEVGETDEYGENFKVTSRMKVTVVSAEYVTPAQVNTTNQPEKGQYVALTLTVRNTGGAPADFAAYGMMKWEDAKTAAQDATTLEGVGEGADLDTTYKPGQSVTGRLVLDVVRRGGVVHYYDANAGGESPSFTVELPK
;
A
#
# COMPACT_ATOMS: atom_id res chain seq x y z
N MET A 1 52.72 -2.17 -4.43
CA MET A 1 52.92 -1.43 -3.16
C MET A 1 51.69 -1.66 -2.29
N ARG A 2 51.89 -2.15 -1.06
CA ARG A 2 50.86 -2.44 -0.05
C ARG A 2 50.74 -1.24 0.89
N VAL A 3 49.53 -0.78 1.20
CA VAL A 3 49.22 -0.02 2.44
C VAL A 3 47.74 -0.30 2.76
N SER A 4 47.44 -1.35 3.54
CA SER A 4 47.20 -1.35 4.99
C SER A 4 45.78 -0.95 5.39
N ARG A 5 45.07 -1.95 5.96
CA ARG A 5 43.77 -1.89 6.62
C ARG A 5 43.86 -1.14 7.95
N ALA A 6 42.79 -0.47 8.36
CA ALA A 6 42.53 -0.18 9.77
C ALA A 6 41.12 -0.67 10.13
N LEU A 7 41.10 -1.69 10.99
CA LEU A 7 39.93 -2.20 11.70
C LEU A 7 39.70 -1.28 12.90
N ALA A 8 38.51 -0.71 13.06
CA ALA A 8 38.10 -0.09 14.32
C ALA A 8 37.04 -0.98 14.97
N VAL A 9 37.49 -1.74 15.97
CA VAL A 9 36.64 -2.43 16.95
C VAL A 9 36.21 -1.36 17.96
N LEU A 10 34.91 -1.16 18.14
CA LEU A 10 34.41 -0.48 19.34
C LEU A 10 33.51 -1.42 20.14
N THR A 11 33.89 -1.50 21.40
CA THR A 11 33.43 -2.31 22.51
C THR A 11 32.04 -1.95 23.00
N SER A 12 31.26 -2.99 23.30
CA SER A 12 30.01 -2.95 24.05
C SER A 12 30.18 -2.35 25.45
N ALA A 13 29.18 -1.59 25.90
CA ALA A 13 28.94 -1.33 27.32
C ALA A 13 27.46 -1.57 27.62
N ALA A 14 27.19 -2.56 28.47
CA ALA A 14 25.90 -2.86 29.06
C ALA A 14 25.65 -1.93 30.25
N LEU A 15 24.42 -1.43 30.41
CA LEU A 15 23.96 -0.80 31.65
C LEU A 15 22.52 -1.23 32.00
N LEU A 16 22.48 -1.98 33.10
CA LEU A 16 21.49 -2.19 34.16
C LEU A 16 19.99 -1.93 33.96
N SER A 17 19.26 -2.95 34.42
CA SER A 17 17.84 -3.03 34.79
C SER A 17 17.37 -2.02 35.83
N ALA A 18 16.09 -1.61 35.73
CA ALA A 18 15.27 -1.21 36.87
C ALA A 18 13.86 -1.80 36.70
N VAL A 19 13.42 -2.54 37.71
CA VAL A 19 12.09 -3.14 37.86
C VAL A 19 11.23 -2.16 38.66
N LEU A 20 10.04 -1.84 38.18
CA LEU A 20 8.99 -1.23 38.99
C LEU A 20 7.73 -2.08 38.88
N ALA A 21 7.38 -2.69 40.01
CA ALA A 21 6.11 -3.35 40.27
C ALA A 21 5.13 -2.34 40.91
N GLY A 22 3.85 -2.43 40.53
CA GLY A 22 2.70 -1.85 41.21
C GLY A 22 1.43 -2.41 40.56
N CYS A 23 0.73 -3.37 41.19
CA CYS A 23 -0.45 -3.18 42.06
C CYS A 23 -1.59 -2.42 41.37
N SER A 24 -2.87 -2.77 41.43
CA SER A 24 -3.68 -3.85 42.00
C SER A 24 -5.14 -3.43 41.71
N GLY A 25 -6.06 -4.38 41.57
CA GLY A 25 -7.51 -4.11 41.51
C GLY A 25 -8.20 -5.07 40.53
N ASP A 26 -8.53 -6.30 40.90
CA ASP A 26 -9.60 -6.75 41.81
C ASP A 26 -11.01 -6.67 41.21
N GLY A 27 -11.63 -7.85 41.09
CA GLY A 27 -13.05 -8.09 41.34
C GLY A 27 -14.04 -7.94 40.18
N GLY A 28 -14.55 -9.07 39.66
CA GLY A 28 -15.73 -9.04 38.79
C GLY A 28 -16.17 -10.37 38.20
N ASP A 29 -16.46 -11.37 39.03
CA ASP A 29 -17.14 -12.61 38.64
C ASP A 29 -18.54 -12.32 38.05
N GLY A 30 -18.79 -12.80 36.84
CA GLY A 30 -20.08 -12.74 36.17
C GLY A 30 -20.41 -14.03 35.43
N LYS A 31 -20.87 -15.05 36.16
CA LYS A 31 -21.51 -16.25 35.61
C LYS A 31 -22.83 -15.88 34.93
N GLY A 32 -22.99 -16.26 33.66
CA GLY A 32 -24.27 -16.25 32.96
C GLY A 32 -24.24 -17.26 31.81
N ALA A 33 -24.97 -18.35 31.97
CA ALA A 33 -25.02 -19.51 31.08
C ALA A 33 -26.11 -19.38 30.00
N ALA A 34 -25.94 -20.20 28.94
CA ALA A 34 -26.96 -20.74 28.02
C ALA A 34 -27.65 -19.72 27.08
N ASP A 35 -28.03 -20.00 25.84
CA ASP A 35 -27.93 -21.12 24.89
C ASP A 35 -28.36 -20.52 23.51
N PRO A 36 -28.24 -21.24 22.38
CA PRO A 36 -28.32 -20.71 21.02
C PRO A 36 -29.76 -20.60 20.50
N ALA A 37 -29.99 -19.68 19.57
CA ALA A 37 -31.16 -19.74 18.69
C ALA A 37 -30.76 -19.36 17.26
N ALA A 38 -30.79 -20.38 16.41
CA ALA A 38 -30.81 -20.26 14.97
C ALA A 38 -32.05 -19.47 14.51
N SER A 39 -31.92 -18.72 13.42
CA SER A 39 -33.06 -18.29 12.61
C SER A 39 -32.66 -18.24 11.14
N THR A 40 -32.91 -19.38 10.48
CA THR A 40 -33.27 -19.49 9.07
C THR A 40 -34.48 -18.62 8.75
N THR A 41 -34.44 -17.79 7.72
CA THR A 41 -35.61 -17.57 6.84
C THR A 41 -35.17 -17.21 5.41
N ARG A 42 -35.87 -17.83 4.45
CA ARG A 42 -35.75 -17.89 2.98
C ARG A 42 -36.27 -16.61 2.26
N PRO A 43 -36.11 -16.52 0.92
CA PRO A 43 -36.30 -15.33 0.11
C PRO A 43 -37.73 -15.16 -0.42
N ALA A 44 -38.03 -13.98 -0.95
CA ALA A 44 -39.18 -13.75 -1.83
C ALA A 44 -38.78 -12.86 -3.02
N ALA A 45 -39.02 -13.41 -4.21
CA ALA A 45 -39.01 -12.76 -5.51
C ALA A 45 -40.36 -12.05 -5.77
N SER A 46 -40.34 -11.07 -6.67
CA SER A 46 -41.42 -10.51 -7.54
C SER A 46 -41.11 -9.03 -7.77
N GLU A 47 -41.34 -8.39 -8.91
CA GLU A 47 -42.00 -8.76 -10.15
C GLU A 47 -41.63 -7.68 -11.19
N ALA A 48 -41.78 -8.03 -12.45
CA ALA A 48 -41.62 -7.15 -13.60
C ALA A 48 -42.71 -6.05 -13.66
N ALA A 49 -42.38 -4.92 -14.29
CA ALA A 49 -43.36 -4.08 -14.95
C ALA A 49 -42.76 -3.41 -16.20
N THR A 50 -43.19 -3.91 -17.34
CA THR A 50 -43.17 -3.35 -18.69
C THR A 50 -44.13 -2.16 -18.84
N GLY A 51 -43.81 -1.21 -19.73
CA GLY A 51 -44.74 -0.24 -20.32
C GLY A 51 -44.00 0.94 -20.96
N THR A 52 -43.63 0.87 -22.25
CA THR A 52 -44.36 1.34 -23.47
C THR A 52 -44.37 2.85 -23.70
N ASP A 53 -43.60 3.25 -24.71
CA ASP A 53 -43.90 4.15 -25.84
C ASP A 53 -44.49 5.55 -25.62
N THR A 54 -43.86 6.59 -26.23
CA THR A 54 -44.42 7.37 -27.37
C THR A 54 -43.55 8.60 -27.72
N GLU A 55 -42.99 8.56 -28.93
CA GLU A 55 -42.92 9.57 -30.02
C GLU A 55 -43.17 11.08 -29.75
N ALA A 56 -42.26 11.96 -30.19
CA ALA A 56 -42.51 12.95 -31.26
C ALA A 56 -41.36 13.99 -31.40
N ALA A 57 -41.21 14.49 -32.63
CA ALA A 57 -40.07 15.19 -33.20
C ALA A 57 -40.02 16.72 -32.98
N GLY A 58 -38.86 17.31 -33.29
CA GLY A 58 -38.62 18.76 -33.49
C GLY A 58 -37.12 19.07 -33.38
N ASP A 59 -36.34 19.01 -34.46
CA ASP A 59 -36.03 20.10 -35.41
C ASP A 59 -35.00 21.13 -34.86
N ALA A 60 -33.75 21.01 -35.32
CA ALA A 60 -32.79 22.08 -35.69
C ALA A 60 -31.32 21.58 -35.59
N PRO A 61 -30.54 21.58 -36.69
CA PRO A 61 -29.08 21.43 -36.61
C PRO A 61 -28.46 22.80 -36.29
N LEU A 62 -28.05 23.01 -35.05
CA LEU A 62 -27.15 24.11 -34.70
C LEU A 62 -25.72 23.64 -34.93
N ASP A 63 -25.15 24.15 -36.01
CA ASP A 63 -23.74 24.11 -36.39
C ASP A 63 -22.91 24.84 -35.32
N VAL A 64 -22.35 24.08 -34.36
CA VAL A 64 -21.43 24.59 -33.35
C VAL A 64 -20.02 24.22 -33.80
N PRO A 65 -19.08 25.18 -33.91
CA PRO A 65 -17.71 24.88 -34.29
C PRO A 65 -17.10 23.93 -33.26
N GLU A 66 -16.71 22.75 -33.73
CA GLU A 66 -15.95 21.76 -32.98
C GLU A 66 -14.56 22.35 -32.74
N GLU A 67 -14.41 23.12 -31.66
CA GLU A 67 -13.12 23.56 -31.18
C GLU A 67 -12.43 22.34 -30.58
N THR A 68 -11.76 21.59 -31.46
CA THR A 68 -10.91 20.44 -31.14
C THR A 68 -9.80 20.95 -30.23
N THR A 69 -10.09 20.98 -28.94
CA THR A 69 -9.10 21.25 -27.91
C THR A 69 -8.25 19.99 -27.88
N GLU A 70 -7.16 19.97 -28.65
CA GLU A 70 -6.12 18.95 -28.56
C GLU A 70 -5.62 18.93 -27.11
N ALA A 71 -6.22 18.05 -26.30
CA ALA A 71 -5.74 17.72 -24.99
C ALA A 71 -4.34 17.16 -25.18
N LYS A 72 -3.35 18.03 -24.95
CA LYS A 72 -1.93 17.72 -24.95
C LYS A 72 -1.68 16.65 -23.90
N THR A 73 -1.82 15.39 -24.31
CA THR A 73 -1.56 14.21 -23.50
C THR A 73 -0.05 14.19 -23.27
N THR A 74 0.35 14.70 -22.10
CA THR A 74 1.75 14.64 -21.68
C THR A 74 2.08 13.15 -21.50
N PRO A 75 3.12 12.61 -22.15
CA PRO A 75 3.43 11.20 -22.07
C PRO A 75 3.69 10.81 -20.61
N ALA A 76 2.97 9.79 -20.13
CA ALA A 76 3.13 9.26 -18.79
C ALA A 76 4.60 8.86 -18.58
N THR A 77 5.24 9.44 -17.57
CA THR A 77 6.60 9.03 -17.17
C THR A 77 6.50 7.61 -16.62
N LYS A 78 7.27 6.68 -17.19
CA LYS A 78 7.31 5.29 -16.74
C LYS A 78 7.65 5.22 -15.25
N ALA A 79 6.89 4.44 -14.49
CA ALA A 79 7.08 4.26 -13.06
C ALA A 79 8.53 3.84 -12.74
N PRO A 80 9.17 4.41 -11.70
CA PRO A 80 10.49 4.00 -11.27
C PRO A 80 10.46 2.54 -10.79
N SER A 81 11.45 1.77 -11.25
CA SER A 81 11.70 0.39 -10.79
C SER A 81 12.93 0.39 -9.91
N LEU A 82 12.82 -0.19 -8.72
CA LEU A 82 13.77 0.01 -7.62
C LEU A 82 14.29 -1.32 -7.09
N ALA A 83 15.61 -1.46 -7.02
CA ALA A 83 16.26 -2.52 -6.24
C ALA A 83 16.51 -2.08 -4.79
N VAL A 84 16.91 -3.03 -3.93
CA VAL A 84 17.36 -2.72 -2.57
C VAL A 84 18.55 -1.76 -2.59
N GLY A 85 18.45 -0.68 -1.82
CA GLY A 85 19.42 0.41 -1.77
C GLY A 85 19.12 1.58 -2.71
N GLU A 86 18.15 1.44 -3.62
CA GLU A 86 17.79 2.48 -4.58
C GLU A 86 16.64 3.36 -4.10
N SER A 87 16.53 4.53 -4.73
CA SER A 87 15.42 5.45 -4.51
C SER A 87 14.78 5.87 -5.83
N GLY A 88 13.47 6.11 -5.79
CA GLY A 88 12.70 6.67 -6.89
C GLY A 88 11.80 7.80 -6.42
N THR A 89 11.38 8.66 -7.34
CA THR A 89 10.34 9.66 -7.10
C THR A 89 9.12 9.34 -7.93
N TYR A 90 7.95 9.55 -7.35
CA TYR A 90 6.67 9.44 -8.05
C TYR A 90 5.78 10.64 -7.70
N GLU A 91 4.83 10.91 -8.58
CA GLU A 91 3.89 12.00 -8.43
C GLU A 91 2.66 11.50 -7.69
N VAL A 92 2.15 12.33 -6.77
CA VAL A 92 0.87 12.12 -6.08
C VAL A 92 -0.06 13.21 -6.58
N GLY A 93 -1.31 12.87 -6.81
CA GLY A 93 -2.28 13.78 -7.39
C GLY A 93 -3.69 13.37 -7.10
N GLU A 94 -4.62 14.06 -7.73
CA GLU A 94 -6.04 13.81 -7.65
C GLU A 94 -6.57 13.69 -9.08
N THR A 95 -7.54 12.82 -9.27
CA THR A 95 -8.39 12.80 -10.47
C THR A 95 -9.69 13.55 -10.20
N ASP A 96 -10.39 13.93 -11.26
CA ASP A 96 -11.76 14.43 -11.13
C ASP A 96 -12.74 13.33 -10.70
N GLU A 97 -14.03 13.69 -10.61
CA GLU A 97 -15.10 12.78 -10.18
C GLU A 97 -15.31 11.56 -11.09
N TYR A 98 -14.77 11.60 -12.31
CA TYR A 98 -14.83 10.51 -13.27
C TYR A 98 -13.59 9.60 -13.22
N GLY A 99 -12.63 9.90 -12.35
CA GLY A 99 -11.33 9.23 -12.33
C GLY A 99 -10.42 9.65 -13.49
N GLU A 100 -10.77 10.74 -14.18
CA GLU A 100 -10.04 11.25 -15.32
C GLU A 100 -9.17 12.46 -14.91
N ASN A 101 -8.37 12.97 -15.84
CA ASN A 101 -7.65 14.24 -15.70
C ASN A 101 -6.76 14.35 -14.45
N PHE A 102 -5.84 13.39 -14.28
CA PHE A 102 -4.89 13.39 -13.18
C PHE A 102 -4.11 14.71 -13.05
N LYS A 103 -4.24 15.34 -11.88
CA LYS A 103 -3.55 16.57 -11.52
C LYS A 103 -2.58 16.29 -10.38
N VAL A 104 -1.29 16.46 -10.65
CA VAL A 104 -0.24 16.37 -9.64
C VAL A 104 -0.45 17.43 -8.55
N THR A 105 -0.56 16.98 -7.30
CA THR A 105 -0.67 17.82 -6.11
C THR A 105 0.62 17.83 -5.31
N SER A 106 1.39 16.74 -5.34
CA SER A 106 2.65 16.61 -4.62
C SER A 106 3.61 15.60 -5.27
N ARG A 107 4.78 15.40 -4.65
CA ARG A 107 5.80 14.44 -5.09
C ARG A 107 6.38 13.69 -3.91
N MET A 108 6.46 12.38 -4.04
CA MET A 108 7.01 11.50 -3.03
C MET A 108 8.32 10.91 -3.52
N LYS A 109 9.25 10.68 -2.59
CA LYS A 109 10.46 9.89 -2.80
C LYS A 109 10.37 8.65 -1.92
N VAL A 110 10.51 7.48 -2.54
CA VAL A 110 10.61 6.20 -1.85
C VAL A 110 12.05 5.70 -1.96
N THR A 111 12.57 5.10 -0.89
CA THR A 111 13.85 4.39 -0.87
C THR A 111 13.62 2.98 -0.36
N VAL A 112 14.11 1.99 -1.08
CA VAL A 112 14.05 0.59 -0.66
C VAL A 112 15.25 0.32 0.23
N VAL A 113 15.03 0.19 1.54
CA VAL A 113 16.12 0.01 2.51
C VAL A 113 16.53 -1.46 2.59
N SER A 114 15.56 -2.37 2.71
CA SER A 114 15.81 -3.81 2.72
C SER A 114 14.57 -4.60 2.27
N ALA A 115 14.80 -5.82 1.80
CA ALA A 115 13.76 -6.81 1.52
C ALA A 115 14.24 -8.18 2.02
N GLU A 116 13.62 -8.69 3.08
CA GLU A 116 14.08 -9.91 3.77
C GLU A 116 12.95 -10.94 3.84
N TYR A 117 13.22 -12.18 3.45
CA TYR A 117 12.27 -13.27 3.64
C TYR A 117 12.25 -13.71 5.10
N VAL A 118 11.06 -13.69 5.69
CA VAL A 118 10.87 -13.86 7.13
C VAL A 118 9.85 -14.95 7.42
N THR A 119 10.00 -15.57 8.58
CA THR A 119 9.04 -16.53 9.14
C THR A 119 7.99 -15.82 9.98
N PRO A 120 6.83 -16.43 10.24
CA PRO A 120 5.83 -15.88 11.16
C PRO A 120 6.42 -15.45 12.52
N ALA A 121 7.30 -16.28 13.09
CA ALA A 121 7.97 -15.99 14.35
C ALA A 121 8.85 -14.73 14.31
N GLN A 122 9.50 -14.44 13.17
CA GLN A 122 10.33 -13.24 13.01
C GLN A 122 9.51 -11.94 12.90
N VAL A 123 8.22 -12.05 12.55
CA VAL A 123 7.29 -10.91 12.52
C VAL A 123 6.28 -10.95 13.67
N ASN A 124 6.56 -11.74 14.70
CA ASN A 124 5.73 -11.88 15.90
C ASN A 124 4.26 -12.29 15.63
N THR A 125 4.03 -13.07 14.59
CA THR A 125 2.71 -13.67 14.30
C THR A 125 2.74 -15.19 14.37
N THR A 126 1.59 -15.78 14.63
CA THR A 126 1.33 -17.23 14.50
C THR A 126 0.75 -17.60 13.14
N ASN A 127 0.25 -16.61 12.40
CA ASN A 127 -0.42 -16.83 11.11
C ASN A 127 0.60 -17.22 10.05
N GLN A 128 0.30 -18.28 9.30
CA GLN A 128 1.11 -18.70 8.17
C GLN A 128 0.81 -17.83 6.95
N PRO A 129 1.78 -17.58 6.05
CA PRO A 129 1.50 -16.93 4.78
C PRO A 129 0.43 -17.73 4.02
N GLU A 130 -0.57 -17.02 3.49
CA GLU A 130 -1.68 -17.60 2.74
C GLU A 130 -1.27 -17.91 1.30
N LYS A 131 -0.38 -17.09 0.71
CA LYS A 131 0.04 -17.17 -0.69
C LYS A 131 1.34 -17.94 -0.86
N GLY A 132 2.29 -17.79 0.06
CA GLY A 132 3.45 -18.68 0.10
C GLY A 132 4.52 -18.32 1.11
N GLN A 133 4.96 -17.06 1.14
CA GLN A 133 6.10 -16.63 1.95
C GLN A 133 5.98 -15.16 2.32
N TYR A 134 6.23 -14.84 3.60
CA TYR A 134 6.39 -13.45 4.01
C TYR A 134 7.72 -12.84 3.57
N VAL A 135 7.64 -11.58 3.14
CA VAL A 135 8.78 -10.69 2.95
C VAL A 135 8.59 -9.42 3.80
N ALA A 136 9.58 -9.09 4.61
CA ALA A 136 9.69 -7.83 5.32
C ALA A 136 10.37 -6.80 4.41
N LEU A 137 9.59 -5.86 3.88
CA LEU A 137 10.05 -4.77 3.03
C LEU A 137 10.20 -3.49 3.87
N THR A 138 11.42 -3.01 4.05
CA THR A 138 11.69 -1.75 4.74
C THR A 138 11.81 -0.62 3.74
N LEU A 139 10.99 0.42 3.89
CA LEU A 139 10.97 1.59 3.01
C LEU A 139 11.24 2.86 3.82
N THR A 140 11.95 3.81 3.21
CA THR A 140 11.90 5.21 3.62
C THR A 140 11.02 5.98 2.64
N VAL A 141 9.94 6.56 3.13
CA VAL A 141 9.01 7.39 2.36
C VAL A 141 9.21 8.84 2.77
N ARG A 142 9.34 9.73 1.80
CA ARG A 142 9.55 11.16 2.02
C ARG A 142 8.68 11.99 1.09
N ASN A 143 7.97 12.96 1.65
CA ASN A 143 7.32 13.99 0.85
C ASN A 143 8.36 15.05 0.43
N THR A 144 8.54 15.17 -0.88
CA THR A 144 9.45 16.13 -1.53
C THR A 144 8.72 17.29 -2.20
N GLY A 145 7.39 17.25 -2.23
CA GLY A 145 6.54 18.32 -2.75
C GLY A 145 6.27 19.42 -1.73
N GLY A 146 5.50 20.42 -2.18
CA GLY A 146 5.12 21.60 -1.38
C GLY A 146 3.80 21.43 -0.61
N ALA A 147 3.03 20.38 -0.89
CA ALA A 147 1.75 20.09 -0.25
C ALA A 147 1.81 18.72 0.47
N PRO A 148 0.96 18.49 1.51
CA PRO A 148 0.81 17.17 2.11
C PRO A 148 0.47 16.10 1.07
N ALA A 149 0.87 14.85 1.35
CA ALA A 149 0.62 13.72 0.47
C ALA A 149 0.43 12.45 1.28
N ASP A 150 -0.51 11.60 0.87
CA ASP A 150 -0.77 10.34 1.55
C ASP A 150 0.13 9.22 1.01
N PHE A 151 0.46 8.29 1.89
CA PHE A 151 0.96 6.98 1.53
C PHE A 151 0.13 5.96 2.31
N ALA A 152 -0.38 4.96 1.62
CA ALA A 152 -1.09 3.84 2.21
C ALA A 152 -0.64 2.56 1.51
N ALA A 153 -0.08 1.61 2.25
CA ALA A 153 0.42 0.35 1.72
C ALA A 153 -0.66 -0.73 1.67
N TYR A 154 -1.57 -0.76 2.64
CA TYR A 154 -2.61 -1.78 2.71
C TYR A 154 -3.58 -1.71 1.52
N GLY A 155 -3.86 -2.85 0.89
CA GLY A 155 -4.61 -2.95 -0.37
C GLY A 155 -3.89 -2.41 -1.63
N MET A 156 -2.74 -1.75 -1.48
CA MET A 156 -2.07 -1.01 -2.57
C MET A 156 -0.82 -1.69 -3.13
N MET A 157 -0.39 -2.80 -2.54
CA MET A 157 0.78 -3.56 -2.99
C MET A 157 0.36 -4.85 -3.68
N LYS A 158 0.82 -5.05 -4.92
CA LYS A 158 0.63 -6.30 -5.66
C LYS A 158 1.97 -6.94 -5.98
N TRP A 159 2.07 -8.25 -5.99
CA TRP A 159 3.26 -8.99 -6.39
C TRP A 159 3.00 -9.77 -7.68
N GLU A 160 3.99 -9.79 -8.59
CA GLU A 160 3.96 -10.62 -9.79
C GLU A 160 5.34 -11.19 -10.13
N ASP A 161 5.37 -12.18 -11.01
CA ASP A 161 6.59 -12.59 -11.70
C ASP A 161 6.30 -13.13 -13.10
N ALA A 162 7.33 -13.63 -13.79
CA ALA A 162 7.21 -14.14 -15.15
C ALA A 162 6.23 -15.33 -15.33
N LYS A 163 5.76 -15.96 -14.24
CA LYS A 163 4.88 -17.14 -14.26
C LYS A 163 3.57 -16.91 -13.50
N THR A 164 3.40 -15.78 -12.83
CA THR A 164 2.22 -15.47 -12.01
C THR A 164 1.86 -14.01 -12.22
N ALA A 165 0.64 -13.79 -12.73
CA ALA A 165 0.06 -12.46 -12.86
C ALA A 165 -0.03 -11.76 -11.50
N ALA A 166 -0.09 -10.43 -11.50
CA ALA A 166 -0.21 -9.62 -10.30
C ALA A 166 -1.31 -10.11 -9.35
N GLN A 167 -0.93 -10.38 -8.11
CA GLN A 167 -1.82 -10.70 -6.99
C GLN A 167 -1.63 -9.65 -5.92
N ASP A 168 -2.66 -9.35 -5.15
CA ASP A 168 -2.46 -8.58 -3.92
C ASP A 168 -1.37 -9.26 -3.07
N ALA A 169 -0.54 -8.48 -2.38
CA ALA A 169 0.52 -8.97 -1.51
C ALA A 169 0.43 -8.39 -0.08
N THR A 170 -0.58 -7.57 0.19
CA THR A 170 -0.72 -6.89 1.47
C THR A 170 -1.14 -7.86 2.58
N THR A 171 -0.74 -7.57 3.81
CA THR A 171 -1.11 -8.36 4.99
C THR A 171 -1.49 -7.45 6.15
N LEU A 172 -2.21 -8.01 7.12
CA LEU A 172 -2.45 -7.38 8.42
C LEU A 172 -1.45 -7.85 9.49
N GLU A 173 -0.47 -8.68 9.11
CA GLU A 173 0.46 -9.38 10.02
C GLU A 173 1.55 -8.47 10.59
N GLY A 174 1.37 -7.16 10.43
CA GLY A 174 2.18 -6.12 11.03
C GLY A 174 2.70 -5.12 10.01
N VAL A 175 2.62 -3.83 10.36
CA VAL A 175 3.83 -3.01 10.25
C VAL A 175 4.84 -3.70 11.15
N GLY A 176 5.97 -4.18 10.61
CA GLY A 176 6.96 -4.85 11.45
C GLY A 176 7.50 -3.89 12.53
N GLU A 177 8.61 -4.24 13.18
CA GLU A 177 9.34 -3.22 13.96
C GLU A 177 9.63 -1.97 13.08
N GLY A 178 9.15 -0.80 13.51
CA GLY A 178 9.30 0.44 12.75
C GLY A 178 8.12 1.40 12.93
N ALA A 179 8.21 2.56 12.27
CA ALA A 179 7.08 3.48 12.20
C ALA A 179 6.05 2.98 11.18
N ASP A 180 4.78 3.27 11.43
CA ASP A 180 3.72 3.09 10.44
C ASP A 180 3.98 4.01 9.23
N LEU A 181 3.91 3.43 8.04
CA LEU A 181 4.07 4.18 6.80
C LEU A 181 2.73 4.77 6.33
N ASP A 182 1.60 4.22 6.80
CA ASP A 182 0.26 4.56 6.36
C ASP A 182 -0.20 5.86 7.03
N THR A 183 0.13 6.99 6.39
CA THR A 183 -0.09 8.32 6.96
C THR A 183 -0.05 9.42 5.92
N THR A 184 -0.48 10.62 6.34
CA THR A 184 -0.29 11.86 5.57
C THR A 184 1.07 12.48 5.90
N TYR A 185 1.93 12.59 4.90
CA TYR A 185 3.26 13.17 5.01
C TYR A 185 3.20 14.67 4.76
N LYS A 186 3.62 15.47 5.74
CA LYS A 186 3.84 16.91 5.57
C LYS A 186 5.01 17.18 4.61
N PRO A 187 5.07 18.35 3.95
CA PRO A 187 6.23 18.73 3.13
C PRO A 187 7.56 18.53 3.86
N GLY A 188 8.48 17.77 3.26
CA GLY A 188 9.79 17.45 3.82
C GLY A 188 9.82 16.31 4.84
N GLN A 189 8.67 15.85 5.36
CA GLN A 189 8.60 14.74 6.30
C GLN A 189 9.12 13.45 5.67
N SER A 190 9.91 12.71 6.45
CA SER A 190 10.48 11.42 6.05
C SER A 190 10.24 10.41 7.16
N VAL A 191 9.72 9.24 6.81
CA VAL A 191 9.47 8.14 7.75
C VAL A 191 10.10 6.88 7.17
N THR A 192 10.73 6.09 8.04
CA THR A 192 11.21 4.74 7.71
C THR A 192 10.40 3.73 8.47
N GLY A 193 9.85 2.77 7.75
CA GLY A 193 8.95 1.75 8.29
C GLY A 193 9.11 0.43 7.56
N ARG A 194 8.56 -0.62 8.17
CA ARG A 194 8.66 -2.00 7.67
C ARG A 194 7.26 -2.52 7.37
N LEU A 195 7.07 -3.03 6.17
CA LEU A 195 5.86 -3.69 5.71
C LEU A 195 6.09 -5.20 5.67
N VAL A 196 5.11 -6.00 6.11
CA VAL A 196 5.11 -7.45 5.88
C VAL A 196 4.16 -7.74 4.71
N LEU A 197 4.71 -8.31 3.64
CA LEU A 197 3.95 -8.70 2.45
C LEU A 197 3.94 -10.23 2.33
N ASP A 198 2.84 -10.79 1.85
CA ASP A 198 2.71 -12.22 1.54
C ASP A 198 2.82 -12.42 0.03
N VAL A 199 3.95 -12.99 -0.40
CA VAL A 199 4.27 -13.21 -1.80
C VAL A 199 4.26 -14.70 -2.12
N VAL A 200 3.97 -15.03 -3.38
CA VAL A 200 3.83 -16.44 -3.79
C VAL A 200 5.17 -17.19 -3.69
N ARG A 201 6.30 -16.52 -3.95
CA ARG A 201 7.66 -17.10 -3.87
C ARG A 201 8.73 -16.02 -3.85
N ARG A 202 9.97 -16.43 -3.60
CA ARG A 202 11.15 -15.54 -3.64
C ARG A 202 11.38 -14.93 -5.03
N GLY A 203 11.95 -13.73 -5.06
CA GLY A 203 12.06 -12.88 -6.24
C GLY A 203 10.74 -12.24 -6.66
N GLY A 204 10.63 -11.89 -7.94
CA GLY A 204 9.49 -11.18 -8.50
C GLY A 204 9.54 -9.67 -8.25
N VAL A 205 8.42 -9.01 -8.52
CA VAL A 205 8.29 -7.56 -8.45
C VAL A 205 7.08 -7.21 -7.61
N VAL A 206 7.25 -6.28 -6.66
CA VAL A 206 6.15 -5.65 -5.93
C VAL A 206 5.80 -4.33 -6.60
N HIS A 207 4.53 -4.09 -6.82
CA HIS A 207 3.96 -2.92 -7.47
C HIS A 207 3.17 -2.14 -6.43
N TYR A 208 3.51 -0.86 -6.27
CA TYR A 208 2.72 0.06 -5.46
C TYR A 208 1.79 0.86 -6.35
N TYR A 209 0.50 0.87 -6.04
CA TYR A 209 -0.51 1.71 -6.70
C TYR A 209 -0.92 2.82 -5.73
N ASP A 210 -0.79 4.08 -6.12
CA ASP A 210 -1.34 5.17 -5.33
C ASP A 210 -2.86 5.21 -5.50
N ALA A 211 -3.61 5.21 -4.40
CA ALA A 211 -5.07 5.17 -4.41
C ALA A 211 -5.66 6.38 -5.14
N ASN A 212 -4.94 7.51 -5.13
CA ASN A 212 -5.40 8.75 -5.74
C ASN A 212 -4.93 8.94 -7.20
N ALA A 213 -4.08 8.03 -7.71
CA ALA A 213 -3.54 8.15 -9.05
C ALA A 213 -4.53 7.77 -10.16
N GLY A 214 -5.69 7.18 -9.82
CA GLY A 214 -6.80 6.87 -10.73
C GLY A 214 -6.47 5.95 -11.91
N GLY A 215 -5.24 5.45 -12.02
CA GLY A 215 -4.74 4.68 -13.16
C GLY A 215 -4.40 3.24 -12.84
N GLU A 216 -4.37 2.39 -13.88
CA GLU A 216 -3.96 0.99 -13.79
C GLU A 216 -2.44 0.79 -13.71
N SER A 217 -1.67 1.88 -13.70
CA SER A 217 -0.20 1.83 -13.66
C SER A 217 0.32 2.01 -12.24
N PRO A 218 1.36 1.26 -11.82
CA PRO A 218 1.96 1.45 -10.51
C PRO A 218 2.67 2.80 -10.42
N SER A 219 2.67 3.41 -9.24
CA SER A 219 3.44 4.63 -8.99
C SER A 219 4.94 4.33 -8.82
N PHE A 220 5.29 3.14 -8.34
CA PHE A 220 6.64 2.58 -8.38
C PHE A 220 6.62 1.05 -8.29
N THR A 221 7.73 0.41 -8.65
CA THR A 221 7.93 -1.03 -8.44
C THR A 221 9.21 -1.32 -7.68
N VAL A 222 9.23 -2.47 -6.98
CA VAL A 222 10.37 -2.95 -6.20
C VAL A 222 10.74 -4.36 -6.66
N GLU A 223 11.98 -4.55 -7.11
CA GLU A 223 12.51 -5.87 -7.41
C GLU A 223 12.92 -6.60 -6.12
N LEU A 224 12.34 -7.77 -5.88
CA LEU A 224 12.67 -8.57 -4.70
C LEU A 224 13.89 -9.46 -4.94
N PRO A 225 14.73 -9.70 -3.90
CA PRO A 225 15.88 -10.59 -4.02
C PRO A 225 15.46 -12.05 -4.25
N LYS A 226 16.32 -12.85 -4.87
CA LYS A 226 16.11 -14.30 -5.08
C LYS A 226 16.64 -15.13 -3.93
#